data_AF-A0A373FMX0-F1
#
_entry.id   AF-A0A373FMX0-F1
#
_cell.length_a   1.000
_cell.length_b   1.000
_cell.length_c   1.000
_cell.angle_alpha   90.00
_cell.angle_beta   90.00
_cell.angle_gamma   90.00
#
_symmetry.space_group_name_H-M   'P 1'
#
loop_
_entity.id
_entity.type
_entity.pdbx_description
1 polymer ?
#
loop_
_entity_poly.entity_id
_entity_poly.type
_entity_poly.pdbx_seq_one_letter_code
_entity_poly.pdbx_strand_id
1 'polypeptide(L)'
;MKERILICSALIFALTGCNSSPSNSDLEDYLNPIFVSCKNLKIVDIKKTNGYQEDGYYRVEFSYGLELKDPSLLDTMRNRWNEEKEEEQRRKEATKNFHETRDALEKDIEESAQDIGMNVRFTSLSNEIIVRNQGFSAEVTNGTPEFLQEKINKWKNLVKNREHEIEIQKPFKIFGSEETILYKNYYNGCNPSVKQFTKSLFEGQQFALLQSDDKTPLFNEYKVKVNFILPMRKTENGWRVISKN
;
A
#
# COMPACT_ATOMS: atom_id res chain seq x y z
N MET A 1 74.72 -53.17 -24.47
CA MET A 1 73.24 -53.18 -24.54
C MET A 1 72.73 -52.66 -23.21
N LYS A 2 71.87 -51.63 -23.24
CA LYS A 2 71.47 -50.80 -22.11
C LYS A 2 70.50 -51.53 -21.16
N GLU A 3 70.87 -51.62 -19.89
CA GLU A 3 69.99 -52.07 -18.80
C GLU A 3 68.93 -50.99 -18.52
N ARG A 4 67.66 -51.41 -18.54
CA ARG A 4 66.50 -50.53 -18.33
C ARG A 4 66.20 -50.45 -16.84
N ILE A 5 66.48 -49.28 -16.29
CA ILE A 5 66.04 -48.82 -14.98
C ILE A 5 64.50 -48.74 -14.96
N LEU A 6 63.87 -49.53 -14.10
CA LEU A 6 62.44 -49.50 -13.77
C LEU A 6 62.27 -48.58 -12.55
N ILE A 7 61.95 -47.31 -12.81
CA ILE A 7 61.61 -46.33 -11.76
C ILE A 7 60.14 -45.93 -11.91
N CYS A 8 59.41 -46.17 -10.82
CA CYS A 8 58.25 -45.44 -10.30
C CYS A 8 57.34 -44.70 -11.30
N SER A 9 56.23 -45.32 -11.66
CA SER A 9 54.99 -44.58 -11.94
C SER A 9 54.11 -44.61 -10.70
N ALA A 10 54.46 -43.76 -9.73
CA ALA A 10 53.58 -43.41 -8.64
C ALA A 10 52.28 -42.84 -9.22
N LEU A 11 51.14 -43.31 -8.70
CA LEU A 11 49.83 -42.71 -8.88
C LEU A 11 49.93 -41.21 -8.56
N ILE A 12 49.93 -40.38 -9.59
CA ILE A 12 49.52 -38.99 -9.45
C ILE A 12 48.00 -39.02 -9.45
N PHE A 13 47.41 -39.22 -8.27
CA PHE A 13 46.08 -38.69 -7.98
C PHE A 13 46.19 -37.18 -8.19
N ALA A 14 45.87 -36.75 -9.41
CA ALA A 14 45.53 -35.37 -9.67
C ALA A 14 44.28 -35.10 -8.83
N LEU A 15 44.49 -34.62 -7.60
CA LEU A 15 43.55 -33.76 -6.92
C LEU A 15 43.49 -32.47 -7.75
N THR A 16 42.88 -32.55 -8.93
CA THR A 16 42.15 -31.41 -9.47
C THR A 16 41.03 -31.18 -8.48
N GLY A 17 41.32 -30.41 -7.43
CA GLY A 17 40.28 -29.76 -6.65
C GLY A 17 39.47 -29.01 -7.68
N CYS A 18 38.30 -29.55 -8.05
CA CYS A 18 37.37 -28.87 -8.91
C CYS A 18 37.08 -27.53 -8.22
N ASN A 19 37.67 -26.46 -8.74
CA ASN A 19 37.30 -25.07 -8.51
C ASN A 19 35.89 -24.86 -9.07
N SER A 20 34.92 -25.60 -8.53
CA SER A 20 33.52 -25.32 -8.75
C SER A 20 33.25 -23.99 -8.05
N SER A 21 32.47 -23.14 -8.68
CA SER A 21 31.89 -21.98 -8.03
C SER A 21 30.38 -22.18 -7.96
N PRO A 22 29.67 -21.52 -7.03
CA PRO A 22 28.21 -21.50 -7.05
C PRO A 22 27.69 -21.06 -8.42
N SER A 23 26.68 -21.79 -8.90
CA SER A 23 25.95 -21.56 -10.14
C SER A 23 24.65 -20.80 -9.87
N ASN A 24 23.93 -20.41 -10.94
CA ASN A 24 22.59 -19.84 -10.78
C ASN A 24 21.61 -20.85 -10.17
N SER A 25 21.76 -22.15 -10.46
CA SER A 25 20.92 -23.21 -9.87
C SER A 25 21.06 -23.26 -8.35
N ASP A 26 22.28 -23.09 -7.82
CA ASP A 26 22.50 -23.07 -6.37
C ASP A 26 21.83 -21.85 -5.71
N LEU A 27 21.71 -20.73 -6.43
CA LEU A 27 21.00 -19.53 -5.98
C LEU A 27 19.48 -19.70 -6.05
N GLU A 28 18.97 -20.33 -7.11
CA GLU A 28 17.57 -20.70 -7.26
C GLU A 28 17.10 -21.62 -6.12
N ASP A 29 17.87 -22.67 -5.81
CA ASP A 29 17.58 -23.60 -4.72
C ASP A 29 17.54 -22.91 -3.35
N TYR A 30 18.31 -21.84 -3.16
CA TYR A 30 18.29 -21.04 -1.94
C TYR A 30 17.11 -20.07 -1.89
N LEU A 31 16.83 -19.36 -2.99
CA LEU A 31 15.83 -18.29 -3.01
C LEU A 31 14.40 -18.81 -3.17
N ASN A 32 14.17 -19.83 -4.00
CA ASN A 32 12.82 -20.34 -4.29
C ASN A 32 12.03 -20.71 -3.02
N PRO A 33 12.61 -21.42 -2.03
CA PRO A 33 11.90 -21.74 -0.78
C PRO A 33 11.50 -20.51 0.04
N ILE A 34 12.19 -19.38 -0.10
CA ILE A 34 11.86 -18.13 0.62
C ILE A 34 10.55 -17.53 0.06
N PHE A 35 10.39 -17.58 -1.27
CA PHE A 35 9.24 -16.99 -1.97
C PHE A 35 8.10 -17.97 -2.25
N VAL A 36 8.28 -19.28 -2.00
CA VAL A 36 7.29 -20.31 -2.36
C VAL A 36 5.91 -20.07 -1.75
N SER A 37 5.86 -19.52 -0.52
CA SER A 37 4.61 -19.27 0.19
C SER A 37 3.89 -18.00 -0.29
N CYS A 38 4.61 -17.08 -0.96
CA CYS A 38 4.03 -15.85 -1.47
C CYS A 38 2.95 -16.15 -2.51
N LYS A 39 1.74 -15.63 -2.30
CA LYS A 39 0.63 -15.79 -3.26
C LYS A 39 0.82 -14.93 -4.49
N ASN A 40 1.32 -13.71 -4.31
CA ASN A 40 1.31 -12.69 -5.35
C ASN A 40 2.70 -12.32 -5.86
N LEU A 41 3.78 -12.65 -5.14
CA LEU A 41 5.14 -12.25 -5.50
C LEU A 41 5.97 -13.45 -5.98
N LYS A 42 6.79 -13.24 -7.01
CA LYS A 42 7.79 -14.20 -7.51
C LYS A 42 9.13 -13.51 -7.75
N ILE A 43 10.19 -14.32 -7.71
CA ILE A 43 11.52 -13.94 -8.19
C ILE A 43 11.71 -14.43 -9.62
N VAL A 44 12.46 -13.68 -10.42
CA VAL A 44 12.78 -13.98 -11.81
C VAL A 44 14.21 -13.56 -12.13
N ASP A 45 14.75 -13.96 -13.28
CA ASP A 45 16.06 -13.53 -13.80
C ASP A 45 17.22 -13.61 -12.78
N ILE A 46 17.26 -14.70 -12.01
CA ILE A 46 18.33 -14.93 -11.04
C ILE A 46 19.63 -15.11 -11.80
N LYS A 47 20.60 -14.24 -11.51
CA LYS A 47 21.87 -14.20 -12.21
C LYS A 47 23.00 -13.91 -11.24
N LYS A 48 23.97 -14.82 -11.15
CA LYS A 48 25.27 -14.52 -10.56
C LYS A 48 25.94 -13.38 -11.34
N THR A 49 26.32 -12.33 -10.63
CA THR A 49 27.00 -11.16 -11.20
C THR A 49 28.49 -11.22 -10.97
N ASN A 50 28.94 -11.76 -9.82
CA ASN A 50 30.36 -11.92 -9.49
C ASN A 50 30.53 -12.99 -8.40
N GLY A 51 31.77 -13.30 -8.04
CA GLY A 51 32.07 -13.92 -6.77
C GLY A 51 33.49 -14.45 -6.67
N TYR A 52 33.99 -14.52 -5.45
CA TYR A 52 35.38 -14.85 -5.14
C TYR A 52 35.45 -15.67 -3.86
N GLN A 53 36.56 -16.39 -3.71
CA GLN A 53 36.83 -17.16 -2.50
C GLN A 53 37.41 -16.25 -1.41
N GLU A 54 36.89 -16.37 -0.19
CA GLU A 54 37.32 -15.62 0.99
C GLU A 54 37.27 -16.55 2.21
N ASP A 55 38.39 -16.74 2.89
CA ASP A 55 38.51 -17.41 4.20
C ASP A 55 37.63 -18.66 4.39
N GLY A 56 37.77 -19.64 3.49
CA GLY A 56 37.11 -20.94 3.61
C GLY A 56 35.64 -20.98 3.14
N TYR A 57 35.14 -19.89 2.57
CA TYR A 57 33.85 -19.82 1.88
C TYR A 57 33.95 -19.07 0.55
N TYR A 58 32.88 -19.10 -0.24
CA TYR A 58 32.78 -18.39 -1.51
C TYR A 58 31.75 -17.27 -1.37
N ARG A 59 32.15 -16.02 -1.59
CA ARG A 59 31.20 -14.91 -1.67
C ARG A 59 30.61 -14.86 -3.06
N VAL A 60 29.28 -14.92 -3.13
CA VAL A 60 28.54 -14.82 -4.38
C VAL A 60 27.81 -13.50 -4.40
N GLU A 61 28.04 -12.72 -5.44
CA GLU A 61 27.22 -11.57 -5.77
C GLU A 61 26.25 -11.99 -6.87
N PHE A 62 24.98 -11.64 -6.71
CA PHE A 62 23.95 -11.97 -7.67
C PHE A 62 22.88 -10.91 -7.73
N SER A 63 22.12 -10.93 -8.82
CA SER A 63 20.94 -10.11 -9.00
C SER A 63 19.72 -10.96 -9.34
N TYR A 64 18.54 -10.47 -8.99
CA TYR A 64 17.26 -11.05 -9.40
C TYR A 64 16.22 -9.96 -9.60
N GLY A 65 15.20 -10.27 -10.39
CA GLY A 65 13.99 -9.47 -10.54
C GLY A 65 12.91 -9.87 -9.54
N LEU A 66 12.12 -8.90 -9.11
CA LEU A 66 10.87 -9.11 -8.38
C LEU A 66 9.69 -8.72 -9.27
N GLU A 67 8.71 -9.61 -9.36
CA GLU A 67 7.52 -9.43 -10.19
C GLU A 67 6.28 -9.96 -9.47
N LEU A 68 5.10 -9.43 -9.83
CA LEU A 68 3.84 -10.05 -9.45
C LEU A 68 3.61 -11.33 -10.25
N LYS A 69 3.00 -12.33 -9.62
CA LYS A 69 2.53 -13.55 -10.29
C LYS A 69 1.36 -13.26 -11.22
N ASP A 70 0.48 -12.34 -10.81
CA ASP A 70 -0.66 -11.88 -11.58
C ASP A 70 -0.64 -10.34 -11.67
N PRO A 71 -0.13 -9.78 -12.79
CA PRO A 71 -0.12 -8.34 -13.00
C PRO A 71 -1.51 -7.71 -13.07
N SER A 72 -2.56 -8.47 -13.42
CA SER A 72 -3.94 -7.94 -13.52
C SER A 72 -4.52 -7.46 -12.18
N LEU A 73 -3.91 -7.90 -11.07
CA LEU A 73 -4.17 -7.36 -9.74
C LEU A 73 -3.95 -5.85 -9.70
N LEU A 74 -2.89 -5.35 -10.36
CA LEU A 74 -2.59 -3.92 -10.39
C LEU A 74 -3.63 -3.13 -11.19
N ASP A 75 -4.14 -3.68 -12.29
CA ASP A 75 -5.22 -3.06 -13.06
C ASP A 75 -6.51 -2.97 -12.23
N THR A 76 -6.83 -4.05 -11.52
CA THR A 76 -7.98 -4.07 -10.59
C THR A 76 -7.83 -3.00 -9.51
N MET A 77 -6.64 -2.87 -8.91
CA MET A 77 -6.34 -1.85 -7.91
C MET A 77 -6.41 -0.44 -8.49
N ARG A 78 -5.89 -0.23 -9.71
CA ARG A 78 -5.93 1.06 -10.42
C ARG A 78 -7.35 1.51 -10.70
N ASN A 79 -8.17 0.63 -11.27
CA ASN A 79 -9.56 0.92 -11.58
C ASN A 79 -10.32 1.29 -10.31
N ARG A 80 -10.12 0.51 -9.24
CA ARG A 80 -10.74 0.78 -7.95
C ARG A 80 -10.27 2.10 -7.34
N TRP A 81 -8.98 2.42 -7.44
CA TRP A 81 -8.44 3.69 -6.96
C TRP A 81 -9.01 4.89 -7.73
N ASN A 82 -9.15 4.78 -9.06
CA ASN A 82 -9.77 5.82 -9.88
C ASN A 82 -11.23 6.05 -9.50
N GLU A 83 -12.03 4.98 -9.36
CA GLU A 83 -13.42 5.07 -8.89
C GLU A 83 -13.53 5.77 -7.52
N GLU A 84 -12.67 5.39 -6.58
CA GLU A 84 -12.67 5.96 -5.22
C GLU A 84 -12.17 7.41 -5.20
N LYS A 85 -11.22 7.77 -6.08
CA LYS A 85 -10.77 9.16 -6.27
C LYS A 85 -11.89 10.05 -6.80
N GLU A 86 -12.64 9.58 -7.80
CA GLU A 86 -13.79 10.32 -8.35
C GLU A 86 -14.92 10.44 -7.32
N GLU A 87 -15.19 9.37 -6.57
CA GLU A 87 -16.14 9.37 -5.47
C GLU A 87 -15.73 10.36 -4.36
N GLU A 88 -14.45 10.47 -4.01
CA GLU A 88 -13.96 11.46 -3.06
C GLU A 88 -14.22 12.90 -3.53
N GLN A 89 -14.00 13.19 -4.81
CA GLN A 89 -14.31 14.51 -5.36
C GLN A 89 -15.81 14.80 -5.27
N ARG A 90 -16.66 13.83 -5.64
CA ARG A 90 -18.12 13.97 -5.49
C ARG A 90 -18.54 14.19 -4.04
N ARG A 91 -17.91 13.50 -3.08
CA ARG A 91 -18.19 13.70 -1.63
C ARG A 91 -17.76 15.08 -1.15
N LYS A 92 -16.63 15.61 -1.62
CA LYS A 92 -16.17 16.98 -1.30
C LYS A 92 -17.12 18.02 -1.85
N GLU A 93 -17.54 17.87 -3.11
CA GLU A 93 -18.52 18.78 -3.74
C GLU A 93 -19.87 18.72 -3.03
N ALA A 94 -20.38 17.53 -2.70
CA ALA A 94 -21.62 17.37 -1.94
C ALA A 94 -21.53 18.00 -0.55
N THR A 95 -20.37 17.86 0.14
CA THR A 95 -20.12 18.50 1.43
C THR A 95 -20.12 20.02 1.31
N LYS A 96 -19.46 20.55 0.28
CA LYS A 96 -19.44 21.99 0.01
C LYS A 96 -20.85 22.52 -0.26
N ASN A 97 -21.60 21.87 -1.16
CA ASN A 97 -22.97 22.26 -1.49
C ASN A 97 -23.91 22.17 -0.27
N PHE A 98 -23.73 21.15 0.58
CA PHE A 98 -24.45 21.04 1.84
C PHE A 98 -24.20 22.26 2.73
N HIS A 99 -22.93 22.64 2.94
CA HIS A 99 -22.59 23.81 3.75
C HIS A 99 -23.15 25.11 3.16
N GLU A 100 -22.98 25.34 1.84
CA GLU A 100 -23.52 26.53 1.17
C GLU A 100 -25.05 26.62 1.28
N THR A 101 -25.75 25.50 1.07
CA THR A 101 -27.22 25.44 1.17
C THR A 101 -27.67 25.64 2.62
N ARG A 102 -26.98 25.01 3.58
CA ARG A 102 -27.27 25.14 5.00
C ARG A 102 -27.10 26.59 5.44
N ASP A 103 -25.95 27.20 5.16
CA ASP A 103 -25.63 28.57 5.58
C ASP A 103 -26.60 29.59 4.93
N ALA A 104 -27.04 29.35 3.69
CA ALA A 104 -28.07 30.18 3.05
C ALA A 104 -29.44 30.05 3.73
N LEU A 105 -29.85 28.83 4.11
CA LEU A 105 -31.09 28.60 4.87
C LEU A 105 -31.00 29.21 6.28
N GLU A 106 -29.85 29.10 6.94
CA GLU A 106 -29.63 29.68 8.27
C GLU A 106 -29.80 31.19 8.23
N LYS A 107 -29.18 31.85 7.24
CA LYS A 107 -29.33 33.29 7.01
C LYS A 107 -30.77 33.69 6.71
N ASP A 108 -31.46 32.96 5.83
CA ASP A 108 -32.85 33.24 5.48
C ASP A 108 -33.80 33.07 6.68
N ILE A 109 -33.56 32.07 7.53
CA ILE A 109 -34.29 31.87 8.79
C ILE A 109 -34.01 33.01 9.79
N GLU A 110 -32.75 33.43 9.93
CA GLU A 110 -32.36 34.54 10.82
C GLU A 110 -33.00 35.85 10.41
N GLU A 111 -32.93 36.22 9.13
CA GLU A 111 -33.57 37.42 8.58
C GLU A 111 -35.09 37.38 8.80
N SER A 112 -35.71 36.26 8.44
CA SER A 112 -37.16 36.04 8.60
C SER A 112 -37.62 36.10 10.07
N ALA A 113 -36.79 35.64 11.01
CA ALA A 113 -37.09 35.68 12.43
C ALA A 113 -36.90 37.09 13.01
N GLN A 114 -35.86 37.81 12.59
CA GLN A 114 -35.60 39.18 13.02
C GLN A 114 -36.74 40.12 12.62
N ASP A 115 -37.29 39.96 11.42
CA ASP A 115 -38.43 40.76 10.91
C ASP A 115 -39.67 40.69 11.81
N ILE A 116 -39.83 39.60 12.55
CA ILE A 116 -40.95 39.38 13.48
C ILE A 116 -40.53 39.49 14.96
N GLY A 117 -39.33 40.00 15.23
CA GLY A 117 -38.81 40.21 16.58
C GLY A 117 -38.43 38.91 17.32
N MET A 118 -38.23 37.81 16.59
CA MET A 118 -37.73 36.54 17.12
C MET A 118 -36.20 36.45 16.94
N ASN A 119 -35.54 35.70 17.82
CA ASN A 119 -34.10 35.41 17.70
C ASN A 119 -33.89 33.92 17.47
N VAL A 120 -33.09 33.57 16.47
CA VAL A 120 -32.76 32.18 16.14
C VAL A 120 -31.28 31.96 16.36
N ARG A 121 -30.92 30.78 16.86
CA ARG A 121 -29.53 30.36 17.02
C ARG A 121 -29.36 28.91 16.56
N PHE A 122 -28.37 28.69 15.71
CA PHE A 122 -27.93 27.36 15.28
C PHE A 122 -26.79 26.87 16.17
N THR A 123 -26.82 25.58 16.53
CA THR A 123 -25.75 24.94 17.29
C THR A 123 -24.87 24.10 16.37
N SER A 124 -23.58 24.42 16.32
CA SER A 124 -22.62 23.74 15.44
C SER A 124 -22.30 22.29 15.84
N LEU A 125 -22.66 21.87 17.06
CA LEU A 125 -22.32 20.56 17.63
C LEU A 125 -23.49 19.58 17.67
N SER A 126 -24.74 20.06 17.74
CA SER A 126 -25.92 19.21 17.88
C SER A 126 -26.86 19.24 16.68
N ASN A 127 -26.53 20.01 15.63
CA ASN A 127 -27.44 20.25 14.51
C ASN A 127 -28.85 20.65 15.00
N GLU A 128 -28.92 21.44 16.08
CA GLU A 128 -30.15 21.93 16.67
C GLU A 128 -30.35 23.41 16.31
N ILE A 129 -31.62 23.80 16.35
CA ILE A 129 -32.04 25.18 16.16
C ILE A 129 -32.84 25.63 17.38
N ILE A 130 -32.41 26.73 17.98
CA ILE A 130 -33.05 27.32 19.14
C ILE A 130 -33.74 28.59 18.68
N VAL A 131 -35.06 28.66 18.84
CA VAL A 131 -35.88 29.84 18.54
C VAL A 131 -36.29 30.50 19.86
N ARG A 132 -36.08 31.80 19.99
CA ARG A 132 -36.41 32.60 21.17
C ARG A 132 -37.40 33.68 20.80
N ASN A 133 -38.47 33.78 21.59
CA ASN A 133 -39.43 34.87 21.55
C ASN A 133 -39.36 35.61 22.89
N GLN A 134 -39.32 36.95 22.86
CA GLN A 134 -39.16 37.89 23.99
C GLN A 134 -39.31 37.27 25.41
N GLY A 135 -38.23 36.66 25.93
CA GLY A 135 -38.13 36.16 27.31
C GLY A 135 -38.31 34.65 27.54
N PHE A 136 -38.74 33.86 26.55
CA PHE A 136 -38.86 32.39 26.67
C PHE A 136 -38.06 31.66 25.57
N SER A 137 -37.17 30.77 26.00
CA SER A 137 -36.45 29.84 25.11
C SER A 137 -37.23 28.52 25.04
N ALA A 138 -37.85 28.22 23.91
CA ALA A 138 -38.42 26.89 23.67
C ALA A 138 -37.82 26.33 22.38
N GLU A 139 -37.39 25.07 22.42
CA GLU A 139 -37.22 24.26 21.21
C GLU A 139 -38.58 24.19 20.50
N VAL A 140 -38.73 25.01 19.45
CA VAL A 140 -39.82 25.03 18.46
C VAL A 140 -41.15 24.48 18.99
N THR A 141 -41.76 25.11 19.99
CA THR A 141 -43.10 24.71 20.44
C THR A 141 -43.86 25.91 21.03
N ASN A 142 -45.01 26.19 20.40
CA ASN A 142 -45.96 27.30 20.64
C ASN A 142 -45.47 28.73 20.31
N GLY A 143 -45.91 29.24 19.14
CA GLY A 143 -45.80 30.66 18.78
C GLY A 143 -44.89 31.00 17.59
N THR A 144 -44.21 30.02 16.99
CA THR A 144 -43.44 30.25 15.75
C THR A 144 -44.41 30.33 14.56
N PRO A 145 -44.41 31.40 13.74
CA PRO A 145 -45.27 31.48 12.56
C PRO A 145 -45.02 30.35 11.56
N GLU A 146 -46.07 29.95 10.84
CA GLU A 146 -46.04 28.82 9.89
C GLU A 146 -44.94 28.98 8.82
N PHE A 147 -44.76 30.18 8.26
CA PHE A 147 -43.73 30.45 7.26
C PHE A 147 -42.31 30.18 7.81
N LEU A 148 -42.05 30.50 9.07
CA LEU A 148 -40.76 30.28 9.71
C LEU A 148 -40.59 28.79 10.05
N GLN A 149 -41.66 28.10 10.48
CA GLN A 149 -41.64 26.65 10.68
C GLN A 149 -41.30 25.90 9.38
N GLU A 150 -41.84 26.33 8.23
CA GLU A 150 -41.53 25.70 6.95
C GLU A 150 -40.03 25.76 6.61
N LYS A 151 -39.41 26.93 6.81
CA LYS A 151 -37.97 27.12 6.60
C LYS A 151 -37.13 26.27 7.55
N ILE A 152 -37.51 26.23 8.83
CA ILE A 152 -36.86 25.40 9.84
C ILE A 152 -36.96 23.91 9.49
N ASN A 153 -38.12 23.46 9.02
CA ASN A 153 -38.31 22.07 8.60
C ASN A 153 -37.47 21.72 7.36
N LYS A 154 -37.34 22.64 6.39
CA LYS A 154 -36.43 22.49 5.25
C LYS A 154 -34.98 22.31 5.71
N TRP A 155 -34.51 23.14 6.66
CA TRP A 155 -33.18 23.02 7.24
C TRP A 155 -32.98 21.68 7.98
N LYS A 156 -33.95 21.27 8.83
CA LYS A 156 -33.89 19.99 9.55
C LYS A 156 -33.82 18.80 8.60
N ASN A 157 -34.61 18.81 7.53
CA ASN A 157 -34.59 17.76 6.52
C ASN A 157 -33.25 17.72 5.77
N LEU A 158 -32.66 18.87 5.43
CA LEU A 158 -31.33 18.94 4.81
C LEU A 158 -30.26 18.28 5.70
N VAL A 159 -30.22 18.63 6.98
CA VAL A 159 -29.31 18.04 7.97
C VAL A 159 -29.52 16.54 8.08
N LYS A 160 -30.75 16.10 8.31
CA LYS A 160 -31.09 14.67 8.48
C LYS A 160 -30.73 13.85 7.25
N ASN A 161 -30.99 14.37 6.05
CA ASN A 161 -30.61 13.70 4.81
C ASN A 161 -29.09 13.58 4.71
N ARG A 162 -28.35 14.62 5.09
CA ARG A 162 -26.89 14.59 5.08
C ARG A 162 -26.31 13.58 6.07
N GLU A 163 -26.86 13.50 7.27
CA GLU A 163 -26.48 12.48 8.26
C GLU A 163 -26.70 11.08 7.70
N HIS A 164 -27.87 10.82 7.12
CA HIS A 164 -28.16 9.52 6.50
C HIS A 164 -27.21 9.19 5.34
N GLU A 165 -26.90 10.16 4.47
CA GLU A 165 -25.91 9.99 3.40
C GLU A 165 -24.53 9.60 3.93
N ILE A 166 -24.08 10.22 5.04
CA ILE A 166 -22.79 9.92 5.66
C ILE A 166 -22.81 8.52 6.29
N GLU A 167 -23.91 8.13 6.93
CA GLU A 167 -24.06 6.79 7.53
C GLU A 167 -23.97 5.65 6.49
N ILE A 168 -24.54 5.86 5.29
CA ILE A 168 -24.52 4.84 4.22
C ILE A 168 -23.24 4.88 3.37
N GLN A 169 -22.38 5.88 3.55
CA GLN A 169 -21.13 6.00 2.78
C GLN A 169 -20.17 4.87 3.14
N LYS A 170 -19.76 4.12 2.12
CA LYS A 170 -18.76 3.07 2.29
C LYS A 170 -17.37 3.69 2.43
N PRO A 171 -16.51 3.13 3.31
CA PRO A 171 -15.11 3.54 3.39
C PRO A 171 -14.38 3.17 2.11
N PHE A 172 -13.39 3.98 1.74
CA PHE A 172 -12.49 3.66 0.65
C PHE A 172 -11.63 2.45 0.99
N LYS A 173 -11.40 1.60 -0.01
CA LYS A 173 -10.60 0.38 0.14
C LYS A 173 -9.15 0.59 -0.22
N ILE A 174 -8.85 1.55 -1.10
CA ILE A 174 -7.51 1.82 -1.62
C ILE A 174 -7.17 3.31 -1.52
N PHE A 175 -8.09 4.19 -1.91
CA PHE A 175 -7.84 5.63 -1.89
C PHE A 175 -7.49 6.13 -0.48
N GLY A 176 -6.37 6.84 -0.35
CA GLY A 176 -5.84 7.30 0.94
C GLY A 176 -5.09 6.24 1.77
N SER A 177 -4.99 5.00 1.30
CA SER A 177 -4.27 3.90 1.95
C SER A 177 -3.42 3.09 0.97
N GLU A 178 -2.99 3.72 -0.13
CA GLU A 178 -2.41 3.05 -1.29
C GLU A 178 -1.17 2.22 -0.91
N GLU A 179 -0.25 2.78 -0.12
CA GLU A 179 0.96 2.11 0.35
C GLU A 179 0.63 0.81 1.10
N THR A 180 -0.25 0.91 2.09
CA THR A 180 -0.63 -0.22 2.95
C THR A 180 -1.25 -1.34 2.13
N ILE A 181 -2.11 -0.98 1.18
CA ILE A 181 -2.81 -1.96 0.33
C ILE A 181 -1.87 -2.60 -0.68
N LEU A 182 -0.99 -1.82 -1.32
CA LEU A 182 0.05 -2.35 -2.20
C LEU A 182 0.94 -3.33 -1.43
N TYR A 183 1.47 -2.90 -0.29
CA TYR A 183 2.29 -3.74 0.59
C TYR A 183 1.58 -5.06 0.95
N LYS A 184 0.34 -4.97 1.44
CA LYS A 184 -0.44 -6.15 1.83
C LYS A 184 -0.67 -7.11 0.67
N ASN A 185 -0.87 -6.59 -0.54
CA ASN A 185 -1.05 -7.41 -1.73
C ASN A 185 0.26 -8.08 -2.17
N TYR A 186 1.37 -7.35 -2.24
CA TYR A 186 2.67 -7.94 -2.61
C TYR A 186 3.11 -9.04 -1.63
N TYR A 187 2.91 -8.84 -0.33
CA TYR A 187 3.35 -9.80 0.70
C TYR A 187 2.29 -10.83 1.11
N ASN A 188 1.18 -10.94 0.38
CA ASN A 188 0.11 -11.86 0.74
C ASN A 188 0.63 -13.31 0.77
N GLY A 189 0.53 -13.98 1.92
CA GLY A 189 1.01 -15.35 2.13
C GLY A 189 2.53 -15.51 2.25
N CYS A 190 3.31 -14.44 2.11
CA CYS A 190 4.77 -14.50 2.23
C CYS A 190 5.21 -14.79 3.67
N ASN A 191 6.30 -15.54 3.82
CA ASN A 191 7.02 -15.65 5.09
C ASN A 191 7.58 -14.26 5.48
N PRO A 192 7.60 -13.88 6.77
CA PRO A 192 8.23 -12.63 7.23
C PRO A 192 9.65 -12.41 6.73
N SER A 193 10.44 -13.48 6.52
CA SER A 193 11.81 -13.40 6.00
C SER A 193 11.92 -12.78 4.61
N VAL A 194 10.86 -12.88 3.79
CA VAL A 194 10.81 -12.33 2.43
C VAL A 194 11.11 -10.83 2.43
N LYS A 195 10.71 -10.09 3.47
CA LYS A 195 10.92 -8.64 3.60
C LYS A 195 12.40 -8.23 3.46
N GLN A 196 13.33 -9.09 3.90
CA GLN A 196 14.77 -8.83 3.78
C GLN A 196 15.24 -8.87 2.31
N PHE A 197 14.57 -9.65 1.46
CA PHE A 197 14.87 -9.86 0.05
C PHE A 197 14.07 -8.92 -0.87
N THR A 198 13.23 -8.07 -0.32
CA THR A 198 12.30 -7.23 -1.08
C THR A 198 12.32 -5.78 -0.63
N LYS A 199 13.32 -5.39 0.16
CA LYS A 199 13.46 -4.02 0.67
C LYS A 199 13.41 -2.98 -0.46
N SER A 200 14.01 -3.27 -1.61
CA SER A 200 14.02 -2.38 -2.78
C SER A 200 12.68 -2.25 -3.51
N LEU A 201 11.67 -3.09 -3.24
CA LEU A 201 10.33 -2.96 -3.87
C LEU A 201 9.65 -1.64 -3.53
N PHE A 202 9.88 -1.13 -2.32
CA PHE A 202 9.20 0.05 -1.78
C PHE A 202 10.17 1.19 -1.48
N GLU A 203 11.36 1.16 -2.08
CA GLU A 203 12.36 2.22 -1.97
C GLU A 203 12.49 2.99 -3.29
N GLY A 204 13.12 4.17 -3.24
CA GLY A 204 13.41 4.97 -4.43
C GLY A 204 12.15 5.44 -5.16
N GLN A 205 11.98 5.02 -6.41
CA GLN A 205 10.92 5.50 -7.30
C GLN A 205 9.51 5.22 -6.77
N GLN A 206 9.27 4.03 -6.21
CA GLN A 206 7.96 3.68 -5.65
C GLN A 206 7.62 4.55 -4.42
N PHE A 207 8.61 4.83 -3.58
CA PHE A 207 8.45 5.75 -2.45
C PHE A 207 8.17 7.19 -2.90
N ALA A 208 8.87 7.67 -3.93
CA ALA A 208 8.60 8.99 -4.50
C ALA A 208 7.18 9.10 -5.07
N LEU A 209 6.67 8.05 -5.70
CA LEU A 209 5.31 8.00 -6.23
C LEU A 209 4.23 7.99 -5.14
N LEU A 210 4.53 7.47 -3.93
CA LEU A 210 3.60 7.54 -2.80
C LEU A 210 3.34 8.99 -2.33
N GLN A 211 4.29 9.88 -2.56
CA GLN A 211 4.19 11.31 -2.22
C GLN A 211 3.65 12.17 -3.38
N SER A 212 3.42 11.57 -4.54
CA SER A 212 2.90 12.26 -5.72
C SER A 212 1.38 12.45 -5.65
N ASP A 213 0.88 13.54 -6.23
CA ASP A 213 -0.55 13.75 -6.48
C ASP A 213 -1.09 12.77 -7.52
N ASP A 214 -0.27 12.43 -8.52
CA ASP A 214 -0.55 11.34 -9.45
C ASP A 214 0.10 10.06 -8.96
N LYS A 215 -0.74 9.21 -8.36
CA LYS A 215 -0.39 7.88 -7.86
C LYS A 215 -0.66 6.77 -8.88
N THR A 216 -1.16 7.09 -10.08
CA THR A 216 -1.43 6.10 -11.14
C THR A 216 -0.22 5.20 -11.42
N PRO A 217 1.04 5.72 -11.45
CA PRO A 217 2.20 4.87 -11.72
C PRO A 217 2.48 3.81 -10.65
N LEU A 218 1.94 3.92 -9.43
CA LEU A 218 2.04 2.88 -8.40
C LEU A 218 1.38 1.56 -8.82
N PHE A 219 0.40 1.65 -9.72
CA PHE A 219 -0.35 0.50 -10.22
C PHE A 219 0.14 0.04 -11.59
N ASN A 220 1.29 0.52 -12.06
CA ASN A 220 1.93 -0.04 -13.24
C ASN A 220 2.79 -1.25 -12.85
N GLU A 221 2.83 -2.24 -13.73
CA GLU A 221 3.78 -3.33 -13.57
C GLU A 221 5.21 -2.76 -13.57
N TYR A 222 5.96 -3.13 -12.54
CA TYR A 222 7.33 -2.70 -12.37
C TYR A 222 8.16 -3.87 -11.88
N LYS A 223 9.30 -4.08 -12.53
CA LYS A 223 10.28 -5.09 -12.17
C LYS A 223 11.41 -4.45 -11.40
N VAL A 224 11.59 -4.86 -10.15
CA VAL A 224 12.68 -4.36 -9.32
C VAL A 224 13.87 -5.25 -9.50
N LYS A 225 15.01 -4.68 -9.90
CA LYS A 225 16.29 -5.40 -9.85
C LYS A 225 16.87 -5.29 -8.44
N VAL A 226 17.07 -6.42 -7.80
CA VAL A 226 17.75 -6.52 -6.50
C VAL A 226 19.15 -7.05 -6.74
N ASN A 227 20.14 -6.49 -6.04
CA ASN A 227 21.48 -7.04 -5.96
C ASN A 227 21.73 -7.52 -4.52
N PHE A 228 22.34 -8.68 -4.37
CA PHE A 228 22.55 -9.29 -3.06
C PHE A 228 23.90 -10.02 -3.03
N ILE A 229 24.47 -10.12 -1.83
CA ILE A 229 25.74 -10.80 -1.58
C ILE A 229 25.52 -11.81 -0.48
N LEU A 230 25.92 -13.07 -0.71
CA LEU A 230 25.84 -14.10 0.31
C LEU A 230 27.08 -14.99 0.32
N PRO A 231 27.53 -15.45 1.50
CA PRO A 231 28.59 -16.44 1.62
C PRO A 231 28.03 -17.85 1.43
N MET A 232 28.70 -18.68 0.63
CA MET A 232 28.36 -20.09 0.42
C MET A 232 29.52 -21.02 0.71
N ARG A 233 29.21 -22.20 1.23
CA ARG A 233 30.17 -23.30 1.38
C ARG A 233 29.80 -24.46 0.46
N LYS A 234 30.80 -25.09 -0.13
CA LYS A 234 30.62 -26.36 -0.81
C LYS A 234 30.42 -27.46 0.24
N THR A 235 29.37 -28.24 0.09
CA THR A 235 29.07 -29.44 0.89
C THR A 235 28.99 -30.66 -0.02
N GLU A 236 28.87 -31.86 0.55
CA GLU A 236 28.61 -33.08 -0.21
C GLU A 236 27.30 -33.00 -1.02
N ASN A 237 26.34 -32.21 -0.53
CA ASN A 237 25.01 -32.00 -1.12
C ASN A 237 24.90 -30.70 -1.93
N GLY A 238 26.00 -30.16 -2.46
CA GLY A 238 26.04 -28.92 -3.25
C GLY A 238 26.42 -27.67 -2.46
N TRP A 239 26.25 -26.49 -3.06
CA TRP A 239 26.55 -25.22 -2.40
C TRP A 239 25.44 -24.81 -1.44
N ARG A 240 25.81 -24.42 -0.22
CA ARG A 240 24.87 -24.00 0.83
C ARG A 240 25.25 -22.64 1.38
N VAL A 241 24.25 -21.79 1.61
CA VAL A 241 24.44 -20.48 2.23
C VAL A 241 24.87 -20.66 3.69
N ILE A 242 25.88 -19.90 4.11
CA ILE A 242 26.31 -19.84 5.50
C ILE A 242 25.56 -18.65 6.13
N SER A 243 24.60 -18.89 7.02
CA SER A 243 24.04 -17.77 7.78
C SER A 243 25.12 -17.23 8.72
N LYS A 244 25.45 -15.95 8.59
CA LYS A 244 26.04 -15.23 9.72
C LYS A 244 24.90 -15.04 10.71
N ASN A 245 24.91 -15.82 11.80
CA ASN A 245 24.16 -15.43 13.00
C ASN A 245 24.61 -14.05 13.44
#